data_AF-A0A965S7Y4-F1
#
_entry.id   AF-A0A965S7Y4-F1
#
_cell.length_a   1.000
_cell.length_b   1.000
_cell.length_c   1.000
_cell.angle_alpha   90.00
_cell.angle_beta   90.00
_cell.angle_gamma   90.00
#
_symmetry.space_group_name_H-M   'P 1'
#
loop_
_entity.id
_entity.type
_entity.pdbx_description
1 polymer ?
#
loop_
_entity_poly.entity_id
_entity_poly.type
_entity_poly.pdbx_seq_one_letter_code
_entity_poly.pdbx_strand_id
1 'polypeptide(L)'
;MRPFLDVPRTSLHDYAAEYGLSWIDDPSNADIALRRNFLRHSVLPSIETGMPQARVALARLAGHAAEAAQLLDELAELDAATWTVEGELRCRAFVELPPHRARNLLRRVLALHALRMPDAARLEEMLRQLSGGGRPEIRHEGYIITRRQGRLIIEATSPEDRPAS
;
A
#
# COMPACT_ATOMS: atom_id res chain seq x y z
N MET A 1 -4.73 13.99 3.90
CA MET A 1 -5.82 14.61 3.10
C MET A 1 -5.20 15.39 1.93
N ARG A 2 -5.78 15.33 0.71
CA ARG A 2 -5.29 16.07 -0.49
C ARG A 2 -6.41 16.97 -1.05
N PRO A 3 -6.76 18.07 -0.38
CA PRO A 3 -7.99 18.83 -0.63
C PRO A 3 -8.07 19.46 -2.03
N PHE A 4 -6.94 19.70 -2.70
CA PHE A 4 -6.90 20.32 -4.02
C PHE A 4 -6.59 19.32 -5.15
N LEU A 5 -6.76 18.01 -4.90
CA LEU A 5 -6.41 16.98 -5.89
C LEU A 5 -7.24 17.11 -7.19
N ASP A 6 -8.52 17.46 -7.05
CA ASP A 6 -9.46 17.59 -8.16
C ASP A 6 -9.61 19.04 -8.65
N VAL A 7 -8.89 19.99 -8.05
CA VAL A 7 -8.93 21.40 -8.45
C VAL A 7 -7.92 21.64 -9.57
N PRO A 8 -8.34 22.18 -10.74
CA PRO A 8 -7.41 22.51 -11.80
C PRO A 8 -6.34 23.48 -11.33
N ARG A 9 -5.10 23.28 -11.80
CA ARG A 9 -3.98 24.16 -11.45
C ARG A 9 -4.23 25.62 -11.87
N THR A 10 -4.94 25.85 -12.97
CA THR A 10 -5.34 27.19 -13.44
C THR A 10 -6.21 27.89 -12.40
N SER A 11 -7.21 27.20 -11.85
CA SER A 11 -8.10 27.75 -10.82
C SER A 11 -7.35 28.16 -9.54
N LEU A 12 -6.30 27.42 -9.16
CA LEU A 12 -5.45 27.80 -8.03
C LEU A 12 -4.59 29.05 -8.32
N HIS A 13 -4.10 29.20 -9.56
CA HIS A 13 -3.37 30.39 -9.98
C HIS A 13 -4.28 31.63 -10.05
N ASP A 14 -5.47 31.48 -10.61
CA ASP A 14 -6.45 32.57 -10.72
C ASP A 14 -6.85 33.06 -9.33
N TYR A 15 -7.13 32.13 -8.40
CA TYR A 15 -7.41 32.45 -7.01
C TYR A 15 -6.22 33.16 -6.33
N ALA A 16 -4.99 32.66 -6.51
CA ALA A 16 -3.82 33.29 -5.93
C ALA A 16 -3.61 34.72 -6.47
N ALA A 17 -3.88 34.94 -7.76
CA ALA A 17 -3.80 36.26 -8.38
C ALA A 17 -4.90 37.20 -7.85
N GLU A 18 -6.15 36.74 -7.77
CA GLU A 18 -7.30 37.51 -7.28
C GLU A 18 -7.09 38.03 -5.85
N TYR A 19 -6.50 37.20 -4.98
CA TYR A 19 -6.26 37.54 -3.57
C TYR A 19 -4.84 38.08 -3.29
N GLY A 20 -4.04 38.34 -4.33
CA GLY A 20 -2.68 38.88 -4.18
C GLY A 20 -1.71 37.98 -3.40
N LEU A 21 -1.94 36.67 -3.42
CA LEU A 21 -1.09 35.70 -2.73
C LEU A 21 0.23 35.55 -3.47
N SER A 22 1.33 35.72 -2.74
CA SER A 22 2.69 35.43 -3.24
C SER A 22 3.06 34.00 -2.89
N TRP A 23 3.67 33.27 -3.83
CA TRP A 23 4.21 31.93 -3.60
C TRP A 23 5.68 31.87 -3.99
N ILE A 24 6.41 30.92 -3.39
CA ILE A 24 7.82 30.66 -3.69
C ILE A 24 7.87 29.57 -4.75
N ASP A 25 8.57 29.83 -5.86
CA ASP A 25 8.90 28.79 -6.83
C ASP A 25 10.08 27.97 -6.29
N ASP A 26 9.77 26.79 -5.74
CA ASP A 26 10.78 25.84 -5.29
C ASP A 26 11.54 25.27 -6.50
N PRO A 27 12.87 25.49 -6.63
CA PRO A 27 13.68 25.01 -7.75
C PRO A 27 13.63 23.48 -7.92
N SER A 28 13.39 22.73 -6.83
CA SER A 28 13.26 21.27 -6.88
C SER A 28 12.06 20.81 -7.70
N ASN A 29 11.06 21.67 -7.96
CA ASN A 29 9.92 21.33 -8.83
C ASN A 29 10.30 21.14 -10.30
N ALA A 30 11.43 21.71 -10.72
CA ALA A 30 11.96 21.58 -12.08
C ALA A 30 13.04 20.49 -12.18
N ASP A 31 13.52 19.96 -11.06
CA ASP A 31 14.61 18.98 -11.05
C ASP A 31 14.13 17.60 -11.54
N ILE A 32 14.50 17.24 -12.77
CA ILE A 32 14.17 15.95 -13.39
C ILE A 32 14.99 14.78 -12.84
N ALA A 33 16.01 14.99 -12.01
CA ALA A 33 16.67 13.90 -11.31
C ALA A 33 15.71 13.21 -10.32
N LEU A 34 14.71 13.95 -9.83
CA LEU A 34 13.61 13.39 -9.04
C LEU A 34 12.64 12.63 -9.94
N ARG A 35 12.47 11.32 -9.70
CA ARG A 35 11.62 10.42 -10.51
C ARG A 35 10.21 10.96 -10.76
N ARG A 36 9.62 11.63 -9.76
CA ARG A 36 8.28 12.24 -9.89
C ARG A 36 8.27 13.35 -10.94
N ASN A 37 9.29 14.20 -10.97
CA ASN A 37 9.40 15.30 -11.93
C ASN A 37 9.76 14.79 -13.31
N PHE A 38 10.63 13.78 -13.43
CA PHE A 38 10.88 13.09 -14.68
C PHE A 38 9.58 12.54 -15.30
N LEU A 39 8.77 11.84 -14.49
CA LEU A 39 7.47 11.34 -14.96
C LEU A 39 6.54 12.49 -15.40
N ARG A 40 6.49 13.59 -14.63
CA ARG A 40 5.60 14.72 -14.90
C ARG A 40 6.01 15.55 -16.13
N HIS A 41 7.30 15.82 -16.29
CA HIS A 41 7.83 16.78 -17.25
C HIS A 41 8.37 16.12 -18.53
N SER A 42 8.74 14.84 -18.47
CA SER A 42 9.32 14.14 -19.62
C SER A 42 8.42 13.01 -20.13
N VAL A 43 7.96 12.12 -19.25
CA VAL A 43 7.21 10.92 -19.69
C VAL A 43 5.76 11.24 -20.05
N LEU A 44 5.02 11.90 -19.15
CA LEU A 44 3.60 12.13 -19.35
C LEU A 44 3.30 12.99 -20.60
N PRO A 45 4.03 14.08 -20.89
CA PRO A 45 3.82 14.85 -22.12
C PRO A 45 4.08 14.03 -23.41
N SER A 46 5.08 13.13 -23.38
CA SER A 46 5.35 12.25 -24.52
C SER A 46 4.20 11.28 -24.78
N ILE A 47 3.56 10.77 -23.72
CA ILE A 47 2.36 9.91 -23.84
C ILE A 47 1.17 10.72 -24.38
N GLU A 48 0.99 11.96 -23.89
CA GLU A 48 -0.10 12.85 -24.30
C GLU A 48 -0.06 13.20 -25.80
N THR A 49 1.10 13.09 -26.46
CA THR A 49 1.23 13.32 -27.91
C THR A 49 0.46 12.28 -28.73
N GLY A 50 0.44 11.01 -28.29
CA GLY A 50 -0.31 9.93 -28.94
C GLY A 50 -1.69 9.66 -28.31
N MET A 51 -1.90 10.10 -27.08
CA MET A 51 -3.13 9.91 -26.31
C MET A 51 -3.47 11.19 -25.51
N PRO A 52 -4.17 12.17 -26.11
CA PRO A 52 -4.38 13.50 -25.50
C PRO A 52 -5.05 13.49 -24.12
N GLN A 53 -5.79 12.43 -23.79
CA GLN A 53 -6.50 12.29 -22.51
C GLN A 53 -5.78 11.38 -21.51
N ALA A 54 -4.51 11.03 -21.74
CA ALA A 54 -3.76 10.07 -20.92
C ALA A 54 -3.73 10.46 -19.44
N ARG A 55 -3.50 11.74 -19.12
CA ARG A 55 -3.50 12.22 -17.72
C ARG A 55 -4.84 12.04 -17.02
N VAL A 56 -5.94 12.37 -17.69
CA VAL A 56 -7.30 12.20 -17.13
C VAL A 56 -7.60 10.72 -16.95
N ALA A 57 -7.26 9.88 -17.93
CA ALA A 57 -7.44 8.43 -17.85
C ALA A 57 -6.61 7.81 -16.69
N LEU A 58 -5.36 8.23 -16.51
CA LEU A 58 -4.49 7.78 -15.43
C LEU A 58 -4.99 8.26 -14.05
N ALA A 59 -5.48 9.49 -13.94
CA ALA A 59 -6.08 10.00 -12.71
C ALA A 59 -7.33 9.19 -12.32
N ARG A 60 -8.21 8.90 -13.29
CA ARG A 60 -9.38 8.04 -13.07
C ARG A 60 -8.99 6.62 -12.68
N LEU A 61 -7.99 6.03 -13.35
CA LEU A 61 -7.47 4.71 -12.98
C LEU A 61 -6.90 4.69 -11.56
N ALA A 62 -6.17 5.74 -11.16
CA ALA A 62 -5.67 5.88 -9.80
C ALA A 62 -6.81 6.00 -8.77
N GLY A 63 -7.90 6.70 -9.12
CA GLY A 63 -9.12 6.75 -8.32
C GLY A 63 -9.75 5.38 -8.12
N HIS A 64 -10.00 4.64 -9.22
CA HIS A 64 -10.55 3.28 -9.14
C HIS A 64 -9.61 2.32 -8.37
N ALA A 65 -8.29 2.46 -8.53
CA ALA A 65 -7.33 1.64 -7.80
C ALA A 65 -7.33 1.95 -6.29
N ALA A 66 -7.54 3.20 -5.91
CA ALA A 66 -7.67 3.60 -4.50
C ALA A 66 -8.95 3.02 -3.87
N GLU A 67 -10.09 3.13 -4.58
CA GLU A 67 -11.35 2.52 -4.14
C GLU A 67 -11.23 0.99 -4.04
N ALA A 68 -10.64 0.34 -5.04
CA ALA A 68 -10.38 -1.10 -5.01
C ALA A 68 -9.47 -1.50 -3.84
N ALA A 69 -8.46 -0.69 -3.49
CA ALA A 69 -7.62 -0.93 -2.32
C ALA A 69 -8.41 -0.86 -1.01
N GLN A 70 -9.35 0.09 -0.87
CA GLN A 70 -10.23 0.17 0.29
C GLN A 70 -11.15 -1.07 0.39
N LEU A 71 -11.77 -1.48 -0.72
CA LEU A 71 -12.58 -2.69 -0.76
C LEU A 71 -11.79 -3.95 -0.42
N LEU A 72 -10.52 -4.01 -0.83
CA LEU A 72 -9.61 -5.10 -0.47
C LEU A 72 -9.27 -5.09 1.02
N ASP A 73 -9.05 -3.93 1.63
CA ASP A 73 -8.84 -3.83 3.07
C ASP A 73 -10.08 -4.31 3.85
N GLU A 74 -11.28 -3.87 3.46
CA GLU A 74 -12.55 -4.32 4.05
C GLU A 74 -12.76 -5.84 3.89
N LEU A 75 -12.49 -6.38 2.70
CA LEU A 75 -12.59 -7.82 2.45
C LEU A 75 -11.63 -8.62 3.33
N ALA A 76 -10.41 -8.13 3.53
CA ALA A 76 -9.42 -8.75 4.40
C ALA A 76 -9.85 -8.70 5.88
N GLU A 77 -10.53 -7.64 6.31
CA GLU A 77 -11.10 -7.54 7.67
C GLU A 77 -12.24 -8.54 7.88
N LEU A 78 -13.12 -8.72 6.89
CA LEU A 78 -14.18 -9.75 6.94
C LEU A 78 -13.59 -11.16 7.00
N ASP A 79 -12.53 -11.42 6.21
CA ASP A 79 -11.78 -12.67 6.31
C ASP A 79 -11.16 -12.84 7.69
N ALA A 80 -10.45 -11.82 8.19
CA ALA A 80 -9.82 -11.88 9.50
C ALA A 80 -10.84 -12.15 10.61
N ALA A 81 -12.01 -11.50 10.58
CA ALA A 81 -13.07 -11.70 11.57
C ALA A 81 -13.57 -13.15 11.61
N THR A 82 -13.66 -13.82 10.45
CA THR A 82 -14.06 -15.23 10.35
C THR A 82 -13.00 -16.17 10.94
N TRP A 83 -11.73 -15.80 10.79
CA TRP A 83 -10.58 -16.67 11.09
C TRP A 83 -9.85 -16.35 12.39
N THR A 84 -10.27 -15.31 13.11
CA THR A 84 -9.68 -14.88 14.38
C THR A 84 -10.43 -15.53 15.54
N VAL A 85 -9.69 -16.13 16.46
CA VAL A 85 -10.24 -16.70 17.70
C VAL A 85 -9.44 -16.16 18.87
N GLU A 86 -10.12 -15.63 19.89
CA GLU A 86 -9.46 -15.03 21.07
C GLU A 86 -8.44 -13.93 20.70
N GLY A 87 -8.72 -13.17 19.63
CA GLY A 87 -7.85 -12.10 19.16
C GLY A 87 -6.67 -12.55 18.28
N GLU A 88 -6.48 -13.85 18.06
CA GLU A 88 -5.39 -14.39 17.24
C GLU A 88 -5.90 -15.01 15.94
N LEU A 89 -5.29 -14.64 14.80
CA LEU A 89 -5.65 -15.15 13.49
C LEU A 89 -5.19 -16.60 13.32
N ARG A 90 -6.08 -17.50 12.89
CA ARG A 90 -5.73 -18.90 12.61
C ARG A 90 -5.02 -19.03 11.26
N CYS A 91 -3.85 -19.68 11.24
CA CYS A 91 -3.10 -19.94 10.00
C CYS A 91 -3.87 -20.82 9.00
N ARG A 92 -4.91 -21.54 9.45
CA ARG A 92 -5.81 -22.31 8.58
C ARG A 92 -6.50 -21.43 7.53
N ALA A 93 -6.66 -20.13 7.80
CA ALA A 93 -7.12 -19.14 6.82
C ALA A 93 -6.29 -19.16 5.54
N PHE A 94 -4.97 -19.31 5.64
CA PHE A 94 -4.07 -19.32 4.47
C PHE A 94 -4.13 -20.63 3.67
N VAL A 95 -4.84 -21.63 4.16
CA VAL A 95 -5.08 -22.90 3.47
C VAL A 95 -6.48 -22.95 2.87
N GLU A 96 -7.48 -22.45 3.61
CA GLU A 96 -8.89 -22.59 3.22
C GLU A 96 -9.44 -21.42 2.41
N LEU A 97 -8.86 -20.23 2.54
CA LEU A 97 -9.23 -19.13 1.67
C LEU A 97 -8.70 -19.37 0.25
N PRO A 98 -9.44 -18.92 -0.79
CA PRO A 98 -8.90 -18.84 -2.14
C PRO A 98 -7.55 -18.10 -2.15
N PRO A 99 -6.57 -18.49 -2.99
CA PRO A 99 -5.21 -17.95 -2.92
C PRO A 99 -5.10 -16.42 -2.97
N HIS A 100 -5.98 -15.77 -3.73
CA HIS A 100 -6.01 -14.31 -3.82
C HIS A 100 -6.49 -13.64 -2.52
N ARG A 101 -7.44 -14.25 -1.80
CA ARG A 101 -7.89 -13.79 -0.49
C ARG A 101 -6.85 -14.06 0.59
N ALA A 102 -6.19 -15.21 0.56
CA ALA A 102 -5.07 -15.51 1.47
C ALA A 102 -3.93 -14.49 1.33
N ARG A 103 -3.54 -14.14 0.10
CA ARG A 103 -2.60 -13.03 -0.18
C ARG A 103 -3.11 -11.70 0.38
N ASN A 104 -4.35 -11.35 0.09
CA ASN A 104 -4.93 -10.10 0.53
C ASN A 104 -4.94 -9.98 2.07
N LEU A 105 -5.37 -11.04 2.75
CA LEU A 105 -5.35 -11.16 4.20
C LEU A 105 -3.92 -11.01 4.76
N LEU A 106 -2.93 -11.70 4.18
CA LEU A 106 -1.55 -11.57 4.64
C LEU A 106 -1.03 -10.13 4.43
N ARG A 107 -1.30 -9.50 3.28
CA ARG A 107 -0.94 -8.08 3.07
C ARG A 107 -1.57 -7.19 4.14
N ARG A 108 -2.85 -7.37 4.44
CA ARG A 108 -3.55 -6.60 5.48
C ARG A 108 -2.90 -6.80 6.85
N VAL A 109 -2.59 -8.04 7.23
CA VAL A 109 -1.93 -8.35 8.50
C VAL A 109 -0.56 -7.66 8.60
N LEU A 110 0.25 -7.71 7.54
CA LEU A 110 1.55 -7.02 7.50
C LEU A 110 1.39 -5.49 7.61
N ALA A 111 0.41 -4.93 6.91
CA ALA A 111 0.12 -3.49 6.94
C ALA A 111 -0.34 -3.01 8.32
N LEU A 112 -1.16 -3.80 9.04
CA LEU A 112 -1.59 -3.50 10.41
C LEU A 112 -0.43 -3.48 11.41
N HIS A 113 0.65 -4.22 11.13
CA HIS A 113 1.88 -4.19 11.92
C HIS A 113 2.89 -3.15 11.42
N ALA A 114 2.47 -2.26 10.51
CA ALA A 114 3.31 -1.24 9.87
C ALA A 114 4.57 -1.80 9.18
N LEU A 115 4.51 -3.07 8.75
CA LEU A 115 5.64 -3.73 8.09
C LEU A 115 5.72 -3.28 6.63
N ARG A 116 6.95 -3.11 6.14
CA ARG A 116 7.18 -2.87 4.71
C ARG A 116 6.62 -4.04 3.91
N MET A 117 5.83 -3.74 2.88
CA MET A 117 5.24 -4.79 2.05
C MET A 117 6.33 -5.57 1.31
N PRO A 118 6.41 -6.92 1.44
CA PRO A 118 7.32 -7.72 0.65
C PRO A 118 6.95 -7.69 -0.83
N ASP A 119 7.91 -8.02 -1.69
CA ASP A 119 7.62 -8.30 -3.09
C ASP A 119 6.73 -9.55 -3.25
N ALA A 120 6.23 -9.77 -4.47
CA ALA A 120 5.32 -10.87 -4.75
C ALA A 120 5.92 -12.25 -4.45
N ALA A 121 7.20 -12.48 -4.79
CA ALA A 121 7.85 -13.77 -4.57
C ALA A 121 8.04 -14.06 -3.08
N ARG A 122 8.47 -13.05 -2.32
CA ARG A 122 8.62 -13.15 -0.87
C ARG A 122 7.27 -13.35 -0.19
N LEU A 123 6.21 -12.66 -0.61
CA LEU A 123 4.86 -12.84 -0.07
C LEU A 123 4.33 -14.27 -0.28
N GLU A 124 4.52 -14.83 -1.48
CA GLU A 124 4.14 -16.21 -1.80
C GLU A 124 4.92 -17.22 -0.95
N GLU A 125 6.21 -16.99 -0.74
CA GLU A 125 7.03 -17.84 0.13
C GLU A 125 6.56 -17.79 1.59
N MET A 126 6.19 -16.61 2.10
CA MET A 126 5.60 -16.47 3.43
C MET A 126 4.31 -17.28 3.55
N LEU A 127 3.40 -17.17 2.58
CA LEU A 127 2.15 -17.95 2.57
C LEU A 127 2.44 -19.45 2.54
N ARG A 128 3.34 -19.90 1.67
CA ARG A 128 3.72 -21.32 1.57
C ARG A 128 4.19 -21.89 2.91
N GLN A 129 5.02 -21.13 3.64
CA GLN A 129 5.52 -21.51 4.95
C GLN A 129 4.41 -21.52 6.03
N LEU A 130 3.51 -20.52 6.01
CA LEU A 130 2.39 -20.42 6.96
C LEU A 130 1.29 -21.47 6.74
N SER A 131 1.07 -21.88 5.49
CA SER A 131 0.12 -22.90 5.08
C SER A 131 0.65 -24.33 5.26
N GLY A 132 1.97 -24.51 5.39
CA GLY A 132 2.62 -25.80 5.57
C GLY A 132 2.46 -26.39 6.98
N GLY A 133 2.77 -27.69 7.14
CA GLY A 133 2.68 -28.41 8.42
C GLY A 133 3.88 -28.21 9.37
N GLY A 134 4.88 -27.43 8.97
CA GLY A 134 6.08 -27.15 9.78
C GLY A 134 5.87 -26.11 10.87
N ARG A 135 6.97 -25.74 11.54
CA ARG A 135 7.04 -24.59 12.44
C ARG A 135 7.75 -23.43 11.71
N PRO A 136 7.03 -22.65 10.89
CA PRO A 136 7.63 -21.53 10.18
C PRO A 136 8.16 -20.48 11.16
N GLU A 137 9.36 -19.99 10.90
CA GLU A 137 9.96 -18.80 11.52
C GLU A 137 10.41 -17.88 10.39
N ILE A 138 9.54 -16.94 10.04
CA ILE A 138 9.77 -16.01 8.93
C ILE A 138 10.27 -14.70 9.52
N ARG A 139 11.50 -14.32 9.20
CA ARG A 139 12.05 -12.99 9.54
C ARG A 139 11.71 -11.97 8.47
N HIS A 140 11.20 -10.82 8.88
CA HIS A 140 10.83 -9.73 7.98
C HIS A 140 10.88 -8.39 8.72
N GLU A 141 11.75 -7.47 8.27
CA GLU A 141 11.85 -6.09 8.79
C GLU A 141 11.92 -5.98 10.32
N GLY A 142 12.77 -6.80 10.96
CA GLY A 142 12.90 -6.77 12.43
C GLY A 142 11.76 -7.47 13.17
N TYR A 143 10.86 -8.16 12.47
CA TYR A 143 9.83 -9.01 13.06
C TYR A 143 10.02 -10.48 12.72
N ILE A 144 9.54 -11.34 13.62
CA ILE A 144 9.41 -12.77 13.44
C ILE A 144 7.92 -13.11 13.33
N ILE A 145 7.55 -13.70 12.20
CA ILE A 145 6.21 -14.22 11.93
C ILE A 145 6.27 -15.75 12.10
N THR A 146 5.52 -16.28 13.05
CA THR A 146 5.51 -17.72 13.38
C THR A 146 4.11 -18.30 13.43
N ARG A 147 4.04 -19.63 13.34
CA ARG A 147 2.82 -20.39 13.61
C ARG A 147 2.96 -21.12 14.95
N ARG A 148 2.18 -20.72 15.96
CA ARG A 148 2.14 -21.37 17.28
C ARG A 148 0.73 -21.92 17.54
N GLN A 149 0.63 -23.23 17.84
CA GLN A 149 -0.65 -23.92 18.05
C GLN A 149 -1.70 -23.67 16.94
N GLY A 150 -1.26 -23.50 15.69
CA GLY A 150 -2.15 -23.22 14.55
C GLY A 150 -2.53 -21.74 14.36
N ARG A 151 -2.01 -20.84 15.19
CA ARG A 151 -2.28 -19.40 15.19
C ARG A 151 -1.07 -18.62 14.68
N LEU A 152 -1.34 -17.49 14.03
CA LEU A 152 -0.33 -16.57 13.50
C LEU A 152 0.13 -15.63 14.61
N ILE A 153 1.42 -15.63 14.89
CA ILE A 153 2.04 -14.77 15.89
C ILE A 153 3.08 -13.89 15.20
N ILE A 154 3.02 -12.59 15.46
CA ILE A 154 3.95 -11.59 14.93
C ILE A 154 4.58 -10.86 16.10
N GLU A 155 5.88 -11.05 16.28
CA GLU A 155 6.65 -10.51 17.41
C GLU A 155 7.84 -9.72 16.87
N ALA A 156 8.18 -8.59 17.51
CA ALA A 156 9.41 -7.88 17.19
C ALA A 156 10.63 -8.73 17.64
N THR A 157 11.70 -8.71 16.85
CA THR A 157 12.94 -9.46 17.11
C THR A 157 13.74 -8.83 18.25
N SER A 158 13.61 -7.51 18.42
CA SER A 158 14.14 -6.73 19.54
C SER A 158 13.09 -5.72 20.02
N PRO A 159 12.98 -5.42 21.32
CA PRO A 159 12.08 -4.38 21.82
C PRO A 159 12.37 -2.97 21.27
N GLU A 160 13.56 -2.73 20.71
CA GLU A 160 13.95 -1.47 20.07
C GLU A 160 13.38 -1.31 18.64
N ASP A 161 12.91 -2.38 18.00
CA ASP A 161 12.41 -2.39 16.61
C ASP A 161 10.89 -2.13 16.50
N ARG A 162 10.20 -1.87 17.62
CA ARG A 162 8.77 -1.50 17.60
C ARG A 162 8.63 -0.07 17.05
N PRO A 163 7.84 0.18 15.99
CA PRO A 163 7.51 1.55 15.60
C PRO A 163 6.70 2.21 16.73
N ALA A 164 7.02 3.48 17.00
CA ALA A 164 6.32 4.29 18.00
C ALA A 164 4.81 4.33 17.69
N SER A 165 3.99 4.12 18.73
CA SER A 165 2.52 4.10 18.67
C SER A 165 1.90 5.40 18.19
#